data_AF-A0A0S7XI10-F1
#
_entry.id   AF-A0A0S7XI10-F1
#
_cell.length_a   1.000
_cell.length_b   1.000
_cell.length_c   1.000
_cell.angle_alpha   90.00
_cell.angle_beta   90.00
_cell.angle_gamma   90.00
#
_symmetry.space_group_name_H-M   'P 1'
#
loop_
_entity.id
_entity.type
_entity.pdbx_description
1 polymer ?
#
loop_
_entity_poly.entity_id
_entity_poly.type
_entity_poly.pdbx_seq_one_letter_code
_entity_poly.pdbx_strand_id
1 'polypeptide(L)'
;MKRVSSIVARVARTLVRSWWWVAFVLGVLMLLSLPYIVFDVLASCALDRELAKIKASGAPITTADLAPPPVPKHENAAVIYGRAFELLPPREQGSPFLRALAFADPTKHPTETPASESEVADFVHQHHRVLDLLRQGAAMPKARYPVDWEAGAMVLFPHLSRLRDPTRLLMLDALLKSRRGDASGAMEDVDVMLRMADSVAPEPTLVSELVRYACQHIALETLNRLMTASPPSSEDCRNLHLVLSRIDLMEPFTHAMEGERALGHAVFEDTRRGEASYLRSWQALDGRTGVPRWPLGSAPLRFIWAPVLKKDEVIYLRYMERQVALSREPYDEKAWAR
;
A
#
# COMPACT_ATOMS: atom_id res chain seq x y z
N MET A 1 70.93 35.12 33.82
CA MET A 1 70.20 33.94 34.38
C MET A 1 68.74 34.23 34.78
N LYS A 2 68.39 35.35 35.45
CA LYS A 2 66.98 35.63 35.87
C LYS A 2 65.95 35.82 34.73
N ARG A 3 66.35 36.28 33.54
CA ARG A 3 65.45 36.41 32.36
C ARG A 3 65.09 35.08 31.69
N VAL A 4 66.00 34.10 31.71
CA VAL A 4 65.75 32.78 31.10
C VAL A 4 64.82 31.95 31.98
N SER A 5 64.99 31.97 33.30
CA SER A 5 64.09 31.25 34.21
C SER A 5 62.67 31.82 34.22
N SER A 6 62.50 33.13 34.02
CA SER A 6 61.17 33.75 33.98
C SER A 6 60.41 33.47 32.67
N ILE A 7 61.11 33.21 31.56
CA ILE A 7 60.52 32.77 30.28
C ILE A 7 60.12 31.30 30.39
N VAL A 8 60.99 30.42 30.90
CA VAL A 8 60.71 29.00 31.10
C VAL A 8 59.51 28.81 32.06
N ALA A 9 59.46 29.55 33.17
CA ALA A 9 58.33 29.53 34.10
C ALA A 9 57.03 30.13 33.52
N ARG A 10 57.13 30.98 32.49
CA ARG A 10 55.95 31.52 31.79
C ARG A 10 55.41 30.48 30.81
N VAL A 11 56.28 29.88 29.99
CA VAL A 11 55.95 28.81 29.03
C VAL A 11 55.38 27.58 29.73
N ALA A 12 55.99 27.12 30.83
CA ALA A 12 55.48 26.00 31.61
C ALA A 12 54.07 26.26 32.19
N ARG A 13 53.79 27.48 32.66
CA ARG A 13 52.45 27.87 33.14
C ARG A 13 51.42 27.92 32.00
N THR A 14 51.81 28.38 30.80
CA THR A 14 50.91 28.37 29.64
C THR A 14 50.59 26.95 29.18
N LEU A 15 51.57 26.05 29.18
CA LEU A 15 51.40 24.63 28.84
C LEU A 15 50.52 23.89 29.85
N VAL A 16 50.75 24.07 31.15
CA VAL A 16 49.89 23.49 32.21
C VAL A 16 48.46 24.04 32.11
N ARG A 17 48.29 25.34 31.90
CA ARG A 17 46.95 25.94 31.71
C ARG A 17 46.27 25.39 30.46
N SER A 18 47.01 25.17 29.37
CA SER A 18 46.51 24.53 28.15
C SER A 18 46.09 23.08 28.39
N TRP A 19 46.81 22.33 29.23
CA TRP A 19 46.47 20.94 29.57
C TRP A 19 45.18 20.83 30.40
N TRP A 20 44.95 21.74 31.35
CA TRP A 20 43.67 21.81 32.08
C TRP A 20 42.49 22.12 31.16
N TRP A 21 42.67 22.99 30.17
CA TRP A 21 41.64 23.24 29.15
C TRP A 21 41.39 22.01 28.28
N VAL A 22 42.44 21.30 27.86
CA VAL A 22 42.30 20.05 27.11
C VAL A 22 41.58 18.99 27.94
N ALA A 23 41.98 18.77 29.19
CA ALA A 23 41.33 17.83 30.10
C ALA A 23 39.86 18.20 30.37
N PHE A 24 39.56 19.50 30.54
CA PHE A 24 38.21 20.00 30.69
C PHE A 24 37.36 19.73 29.44
N VAL A 25 37.88 20.05 28.25
CA VAL A 25 37.19 19.78 26.98
C VAL A 25 36.95 18.28 26.79
N LEU A 26 37.95 17.44 27.06
CA LEU A 26 37.80 15.98 26.99
C LEU A 26 36.79 15.46 28.02
N GLY A 27 36.79 16.00 29.23
CA GLY A 27 35.81 15.65 30.27
C GLY A 27 34.38 16.00 29.87
N VAL A 28 34.18 17.19 29.28
CA VAL A 28 32.87 17.61 28.74
C VAL A 28 32.46 16.75 27.55
N LEU A 29 33.38 16.47 26.62
CA LEU A 29 33.10 15.58 25.49
C LEU A 29 32.70 14.18 25.96
N MET A 30 33.42 13.61 26.92
CA MET A 30 33.10 12.30 27.51
C MET A 30 31.75 12.31 28.23
N LEU A 31 31.46 13.36 29.00
CA LEU A 31 30.20 13.53 29.72
C LEU A 31 29.00 13.60 28.76
N LEU A 32 29.18 14.20 27.58
CA LEU A 32 28.13 14.29 26.54
C LEU A 32 28.07 13.05 25.65
N SER A 33 29.20 12.43 25.32
CA SER A 33 29.25 11.29 24.39
C SER A 33 28.87 9.97 25.05
N LEU A 34 29.24 9.74 26.32
CA LEU A 34 28.99 8.46 26.99
C LEU A 34 27.47 8.15 27.12
N PRO A 35 26.61 9.06 27.60
CA PRO A 35 25.16 8.80 27.65
C PRO A 35 24.57 8.57 26.25
N TYR A 36 25.03 9.32 25.25
CA TYR A 36 24.61 9.14 23.86
C TYR A 36 25.00 7.75 23.31
N ILE A 37 26.24 7.31 23.52
CA ILE A 37 26.72 5.99 23.09
C ILE A 37 25.93 4.89 23.79
N VAL A 38 25.74 4.99 25.11
CA VAL A 38 24.93 4.02 25.86
C VAL A 38 23.49 3.98 25.33
N PHE A 39 22.89 5.13 25.06
CA PHE A 39 21.55 5.22 24.49
C PHE A 39 21.48 4.58 23.09
N ASP A 40 22.46 4.83 22.23
CA ASP A 40 22.55 4.25 20.89
C ASP A 40 22.72 2.72 20.93
N VAL A 41 23.59 2.22 21.80
CA VAL A 41 23.82 0.77 21.98
C VAL A 41 22.55 0.09 22.48
N LEU A 42 21.90 0.65 23.50
CA LEU A 42 20.65 0.10 24.02
C LEU A 42 19.52 0.12 22.97
N ALA A 43 19.41 1.19 22.19
CA ALA A 43 18.43 1.29 21.11
C ALA A 43 18.72 0.27 19.99
N SER A 44 19.99 0.10 19.61
CA SER A 44 20.42 -0.89 18.61
C SER A 44 20.13 -2.31 19.07
N CYS A 45 20.53 -2.67 20.30
CA CYS A 45 20.22 -3.97 20.86
C CYS A 45 18.72 -4.24 20.97
N ALA A 46 17.90 -3.21 21.24
CA ALA A 46 16.45 -3.37 21.26
C ALA A 46 15.90 -3.64 19.86
N LEU A 47 16.35 -2.88 18.85
CA LEU A 47 15.96 -3.05 17.45
C LEU A 47 16.36 -4.44 16.92
N ASP A 48 17.61 -4.84 17.12
CA ASP A 48 18.12 -6.15 16.68
C ASP A 48 17.32 -7.30 17.30
N ARG A 49 16.92 -7.17 18.57
CA ARG A 49 16.07 -8.16 19.24
C ARG A 49 14.68 -8.24 18.62
N GLU A 50 14.03 -7.11 18.31
CA GLU A 50 12.71 -7.15 17.68
C GLU A 50 12.78 -7.70 16.26
N LEU A 51 13.75 -7.28 15.45
CA LEU A 51 13.97 -7.83 14.11
C LEU A 51 14.28 -9.33 14.15
N ALA A 52 15.07 -9.79 15.12
CA ALA A 52 15.35 -11.22 15.30
C ALA A 52 14.09 -12.03 15.65
N LYS A 53 13.16 -11.47 16.44
CA LYS A 53 11.86 -12.14 16.71
C LYS A 53 11.02 -12.26 15.45
N ILE A 54 10.93 -11.19 14.66
CA ILE A 54 10.20 -11.19 13.40
C ILE A 54 10.79 -12.23 12.44
N LYS A 55 12.12 -12.26 12.32
CA LYS A 55 12.83 -13.24 11.50
C LYS A 55 12.55 -14.67 11.99
N ALA A 56 12.55 -14.89 13.31
CA ALA A 56 12.31 -16.20 13.90
C ALA A 56 10.87 -16.70 13.70
N SER A 57 9.89 -15.81 13.51
CA SER A 57 8.52 -16.21 13.16
C SER A 57 8.33 -16.50 11.67
N GLY A 58 9.34 -16.22 10.83
CA GLY A 58 9.27 -16.38 9.37
C GLY A 58 8.50 -15.27 8.66
N ALA A 59 8.10 -14.23 9.39
CA ALA A 59 7.35 -13.12 8.82
C ALA A 59 8.27 -12.16 8.04
N PRO A 60 7.76 -11.48 6.99
CA PRO A 60 8.57 -10.61 6.14
C PRO A 60 9.10 -9.40 6.91
N ILE A 61 10.36 -9.03 6.63
CA ILE A 61 11.01 -7.86 7.23
C ILE A 61 11.19 -6.77 6.17
N THR A 62 11.65 -7.17 4.98
CA THR A 62 11.93 -6.26 3.87
C THR A 62 10.81 -6.30 2.84
N THR A 63 10.73 -5.27 1.99
CA THR A 63 9.77 -5.25 0.88
C THR A 63 10.05 -6.35 -0.15
N ALA A 64 11.31 -6.78 -0.30
CA ALA A 64 11.68 -7.89 -1.17
C ALA A 64 11.07 -9.22 -0.69
N ASP A 65 10.98 -9.42 0.64
CA ASP A 65 10.34 -10.61 1.24
C ASP A 65 8.82 -10.66 0.96
N LEU A 66 8.20 -9.52 0.63
CA LEU A 66 6.77 -9.41 0.31
C LEU A 66 6.41 -9.83 -1.11
N ALA A 67 7.40 -9.97 -2.00
CA ALA A 67 7.17 -10.33 -3.37
C ALA A 67 6.46 -11.70 -3.42
N PRO A 68 5.24 -11.79 -4.00
CA PRO A 68 4.61 -13.11 -4.13
C PRO A 68 5.49 -14.06 -4.98
N PRO A 69 5.14 -15.35 -5.17
CA PRO A 69 5.88 -16.23 -6.06
C PRO A 69 5.73 -15.84 -7.55
N PRO A 70 6.77 -15.99 -8.39
CA PRO A 70 6.68 -15.69 -9.81
C PRO A 70 5.66 -16.59 -10.52
N VAL A 71 4.97 -16.05 -11.54
CA VAL A 71 3.98 -16.78 -12.33
C VAL A 71 4.39 -16.78 -13.81
N PRO A 72 4.45 -17.94 -14.48
CA PRO A 72 4.74 -18.02 -15.91
C PRO A 72 3.77 -17.16 -16.73
N LYS A 73 4.25 -16.51 -17.81
CA LYS A 73 3.44 -15.57 -18.60
C LYS A 73 2.12 -16.17 -19.13
N HIS A 74 2.11 -17.46 -19.45
CA HIS A 74 0.93 -18.16 -19.98
C HIS A 74 -0.10 -18.54 -18.89
N GLU A 75 0.28 -18.49 -17.61
CA GLU A 75 -0.59 -18.70 -16.45
C GLU A 75 -0.96 -17.39 -15.74
N ASN A 76 -0.36 -16.26 -16.14
CA ASN A 76 -0.49 -14.98 -15.44
C ASN A 76 -1.59 -14.08 -16.05
N ALA A 77 -2.73 -13.98 -15.36
CA ALA A 77 -3.85 -13.12 -15.71
C ALA A 77 -3.47 -11.64 -15.84
N ALA A 78 -2.48 -11.15 -15.07
CA ALA A 78 -2.07 -9.75 -15.10
C ALA A 78 -1.54 -9.31 -16.48
N VAL A 79 -0.99 -10.24 -17.28
CA VAL A 79 -0.57 -9.96 -18.66
C VAL A 79 -1.79 -9.66 -19.55
N ILE A 80 -2.89 -10.39 -19.34
CA ILE A 80 -4.13 -10.20 -20.09
C ILE A 80 -4.85 -8.93 -19.61
N TYR A 81 -4.95 -8.73 -18.30
CA TYR A 81 -5.52 -7.50 -17.73
C TYR A 81 -4.75 -6.25 -18.15
N GLY A 82 -3.42 -6.31 -18.22
CA GLY A 82 -2.60 -5.20 -18.72
C GLY A 82 -3.00 -4.74 -20.12
N ARG A 83 -3.28 -5.68 -21.04
CA ARG A 83 -3.79 -5.39 -22.39
C ARG A 83 -5.20 -4.79 -22.36
N ALA A 84 -6.07 -5.28 -21.47
CA ALA A 84 -7.40 -4.71 -21.29
C ALA A 84 -7.30 -3.26 -20.81
N PHE A 85 -6.40 -2.99 -19.87
CA PHE A 85 -6.21 -1.66 -19.32
C PHE A 85 -5.77 -0.65 -20.38
N GLU A 86 -4.87 -1.04 -21.29
CA GLU A 86 -4.40 -0.20 -22.41
C GLU A 86 -5.51 0.20 -23.39
N LEU A 87 -6.59 -0.58 -23.44
CA LEU A 87 -7.74 -0.35 -24.32
C LEU A 87 -8.92 0.31 -23.60
N LEU A 88 -8.75 0.72 -22.34
CA LEU A 88 -9.82 1.35 -21.58
C LEU A 88 -10.20 2.72 -22.18
N PRO A 89 -11.50 3.05 -22.20
CA PRO A 89 -11.96 4.36 -22.59
C PRO A 89 -11.51 5.43 -21.59
N PRO A 90 -11.24 6.67 -22.05
CA PRO A 90 -10.92 7.78 -21.16
C PRO A 90 -12.10 8.09 -20.24
N ARG A 91 -11.79 8.49 -19.00
CA ARG A 91 -12.76 8.83 -17.96
C ARG A 91 -12.72 10.32 -17.63
N GLU A 92 -12.91 11.13 -18.66
CA GLU A 92 -12.92 12.60 -18.58
C GLU A 92 -14.36 13.12 -18.51
N GLN A 93 -14.54 14.34 -17.99
CA GLN A 93 -15.86 14.97 -17.89
C GLN A 93 -16.56 15.04 -19.25
N GLY A 94 -17.82 14.62 -19.33
CA GLY A 94 -18.57 14.56 -20.60
C GLY A 94 -18.20 13.41 -21.54
N SER A 95 -17.22 12.55 -21.19
CA SER A 95 -16.86 11.38 -21.99
C SER A 95 -18.04 10.39 -22.10
N PRO A 96 -18.13 9.60 -23.19
CA PRO A 96 -19.12 8.54 -23.32
C PRO A 96 -19.10 7.57 -22.13
N PHE A 97 -17.91 7.31 -21.58
CA PHE A 97 -17.79 6.41 -20.44
C PHE A 97 -18.43 6.98 -19.18
N LEU A 98 -18.13 8.24 -18.81
CA LEU A 98 -18.76 8.86 -17.63
C LEU A 98 -20.27 9.01 -17.78
N ARG A 99 -20.75 9.35 -18.99
CA ARG A 99 -22.20 9.38 -19.27
C ARG A 99 -22.85 8.01 -19.14
N ALA A 100 -22.17 6.94 -19.56
CA ALA A 100 -22.63 5.57 -19.36
C ALA A 100 -22.64 5.16 -17.88
N LEU A 101 -21.65 5.58 -17.08
CA LEU A 101 -21.69 5.39 -15.64
C LEU A 101 -22.82 6.18 -14.97
N ALA A 102 -23.10 7.39 -15.44
CA ALA A 102 -24.24 8.19 -14.98
C ALA A 102 -25.59 7.56 -15.34
N PHE A 103 -25.67 6.79 -16.42
CA PHE A 103 -26.84 5.96 -16.71
C PHE A 103 -27.04 4.86 -15.65
N ALA A 104 -25.96 4.21 -15.21
CA ALA A 104 -26.05 3.18 -14.19
C ALA A 104 -26.36 3.78 -12.81
N ASP A 105 -25.75 4.91 -12.46
CA ASP A 105 -25.94 5.57 -11.17
C ASP A 105 -25.81 7.10 -11.29
N PRO A 106 -26.93 7.81 -11.52
CA PRO A 106 -26.93 9.26 -11.64
C PRO A 106 -26.48 9.96 -10.35
N THR A 107 -26.68 9.35 -9.18
CA THR A 107 -26.36 9.96 -7.88
C THR A 107 -24.86 10.02 -7.62
N LYS A 108 -24.11 9.03 -8.14
CA LYS A 108 -22.63 9.01 -8.09
C LYS A 108 -21.99 9.88 -9.18
N HIS A 109 -22.76 10.30 -10.17
CA HIS A 109 -22.29 11.10 -11.31
C HIS A 109 -23.22 12.31 -11.59
N PRO A 110 -23.45 13.20 -10.60
CA PRO A 110 -24.46 14.26 -10.70
C PRO A 110 -24.11 15.37 -11.71
N THR A 111 -22.84 15.48 -12.10
CA THR A 111 -22.35 16.47 -13.07
C THR A 111 -22.48 16.00 -14.52
N GLU A 112 -22.85 14.74 -14.73
CA GLU A 112 -22.92 14.13 -16.06
C GLU A 112 -24.38 14.01 -16.49
N THR A 113 -24.65 14.24 -17.77
CA THR A 113 -25.96 13.92 -18.34
C THR A 113 -25.99 12.42 -18.66
N PRO A 114 -26.88 11.61 -18.02
CA PRO A 114 -26.94 10.18 -18.26
C PRO A 114 -27.10 9.85 -19.74
N ALA A 115 -26.33 8.86 -20.21
CA ALA A 115 -26.54 8.29 -21.54
C ALA A 115 -27.90 7.58 -21.61
N SER A 116 -28.49 7.53 -22.80
CA SER A 116 -29.61 6.63 -23.09
C SER A 116 -29.14 5.17 -23.12
N GLU A 117 -30.06 4.21 -22.96
CA GLU A 117 -29.70 2.79 -23.00
C GLU A 117 -29.06 2.37 -24.32
N SER A 118 -29.51 2.94 -25.45
CA SER A 118 -28.90 2.70 -26.77
C SER A 118 -27.46 3.20 -26.83
N GLU A 119 -27.18 4.41 -26.31
CA GLU A 119 -25.81 4.94 -26.27
C GLU A 119 -24.90 4.07 -25.41
N VAL A 120 -25.40 3.57 -24.26
CA VAL A 120 -24.62 2.65 -23.41
C VAL A 120 -24.39 1.31 -24.11
N ALA A 121 -25.39 0.78 -24.79
CA ALA A 121 -25.27 -0.44 -25.59
C ALA A 121 -24.21 -0.31 -26.69
N ASP A 122 -24.25 0.78 -27.45
CA ASP A 122 -23.27 1.05 -28.50
C ASP A 122 -21.87 1.22 -27.92
N PHE A 123 -21.75 1.93 -26.79
CA PHE A 123 -20.48 2.11 -26.09
C PHE A 123 -19.91 0.77 -25.60
N VAL A 124 -20.71 -0.07 -24.94
CA VAL A 124 -20.29 -1.40 -24.47
C VAL A 124 -19.88 -2.28 -25.65
N HIS A 125 -20.65 -2.27 -26.75
CA HIS A 125 -20.32 -3.02 -27.96
C HIS A 125 -19.00 -2.54 -28.60
N GLN A 126 -18.74 -1.23 -28.63
CA GLN A 126 -17.45 -0.70 -29.12
C GLN A 126 -16.25 -1.18 -28.29
N HIS A 127 -16.46 -1.51 -27.01
CA HIS A 127 -15.42 -1.98 -26.10
C HIS A 127 -15.48 -3.50 -25.82
N HIS A 128 -16.15 -4.29 -26.66
CA HIS A 128 -16.26 -5.75 -26.50
C HIS A 128 -14.89 -6.43 -26.33
N ARG A 129 -13.86 -5.97 -27.05
CA ARG A 129 -12.49 -6.50 -26.92
C ARG A 129 -11.91 -6.33 -25.52
N VAL A 130 -12.26 -5.26 -24.80
CA VAL A 130 -11.86 -5.08 -23.40
C VAL A 130 -12.52 -6.15 -22.56
N LEU A 131 -13.84 -6.31 -22.69
CA LEU A 131 -14.63 -7.32 -21.95
C LEU A 131 -14.12 -8.74 -22.19
N ASP A 132 -13.79 -9.09 -23.43
CA ASP A 132 -13.25 -10.40 -23.78
C ASP A 132 -11.90 -10.67 -23.11
N LEU A 133 -11.02 -9.67 -23.06
CA LEU A 133 -9.75 -9.77 -22.32
C LEU A 133 -9.98 -9.91 -20.81
N LEU A 134 -10.96 -9.19 -20.24
CA LEU A 134 -11.29 -9.31 -18.82
C LEU A 134 -11.80 -10.71 -18.49
N ARG A 135 -12.70 -11.27 -19.31
CA ARG A 135 -13.18 -12.65 -19.19
C ARG A 135 -12.05 -13.66 -19.33
N GLN A 136 -11.18 -13.47 -20.33
CA GLN A 136 -10.01 -14.32 -20.52
C GLN A 136 -9.08 -14.30 -19.30
N GLY A 137 -8.80 -13.11 -18.75
CA GLY A 137 -7.98 -12.97 -17.54
C GLY A 137 -8.62 -13.64 -16.32
N ALA A 138 -9.93 -13.46 -16.13
CA ALA A 138 -10.66 -14.05 -14.99
C ALA A 138 -10.76 -15.59 -15.05
N ALA A 139 -10.59 -16.18 -16.24
CA ALA A 139 -10.51 -17.62 -16.42
C ALA A 139 -9.12 -18.19 -16.04
N MET A 140 -8.10 -17.35 -15.85
CA MET A 140 -6.74 -17.78 -15.51
C MET A 140 -6.58 -18.00 -13.99
N PRO A 141 -5.76 -18.97 -13.57
CA PRO A 141 -5.71 -19.40 -12.17
C PRO A 141 -4.93 -18.46 -11.25
N LYS A 142 -4.05 -17.61 -11.80
CA LYS A 142 -3.11 -16.79 -11.02
C LYS A 142 -2.93 -15.43 -11.66
N ALA A 143 -2.68 -14.41 -10.86
CA ALA A 143 -2.33 -13.08 -11.29
C ALA A 143 -1.09 -12.59 -10.55
N ARG A 144 -0.14 -12.01 -11.28
CA ARG A 144 1.05 -11.38 -10.71
C ARG A 144 1.40 -10.13 -11.51
N TYR A 145 1.11 -8.98 -10.94
CA TYR A 145 1.45 -7.68 -11.51
C TYR A 145 2.95 -7.38 -11.36
N PRO A 146 3.54 -6.58 -12.28
CA PRO A 146 4.96 -6.27 -12.28
C PRO A 146 5.31 -5.16 -11.28
N VAL A 147 5.23 -5.49 -9.98
CA VAL A 147 5.64 -4.60 -8.88
C VAL A 147 7.13 -4.76 -8.60
N ASP A 148 7.85 -3.64 -8.51
CA ASP A 148 9.26 -3.61 -8.10
C ASP A 148 9.37 -3.62 -6.57
N TRP A 149 9.38 -4.83 -6.00
CA TRP A 149 9.49 -5.05 -4.55
C TRP A 149 10.87 -4.69 -3.97
N GLU A 150 11.88 -4.45 -4.82
CA GLU A 150 13.21 -4.01 -4.40
C GLU A 150 13.29 -2.49 -4.17
N ALA A 151 12.27 -1.73 -4.61
CA ALA A 151 12.22 -0.28 -4.47
C ALA A 151 12.04 0.22 -3.01
N GLY A 152 11.95 -0.69 -2.04
CA GLY A 152 11.85 -0.34 -0.61
C GLY A 152 10.62 0.52 -0.34
N ALA A 153 10.82 1.61 0.42
CA ALA A 153 9.77 2.57 0.76
C ALA A 153 9.13 3.26 -0.47
N MET A 154 9.78 3.19 -1.65
CA MET A 154 9.32 3.84 -2.87
C MET A 154 8.60 2.87 -3.83
N VAL A 155 8.26 1.66 -3.39
CA VAL A 155 7.47 0.72 -4.21
C VAL A 155 6.17 1.37 -4.70
N LEU A 156 5.86 1.14 -5.97
CA LEU A 156 4.68 1.69 -6.64
C LEU A 156 3.77 0.57 -7.11
N PHE A 157 2.46 0.85 -7.14
CA PHE A 157 1.43 -0.07 -7.58
C PHE A 157 0.58 0.53 -8.72
N PRO A 158 1.16 0.79 -9.91
CA PRO A 158 0.46 1.54 -10.97
C PRO A 158 -0.79 0.83 -11.51
N HIS A 159 -0.87 -0.49 -11.40
CA HIS A 159 -2.01 -1.28 -11.86
C HIS A 159 -3.27 -1.05 -11.00
N LEU A 160 -3.11 -0.71 -9.72
CA LEU A 160 -4.25 -0.58 -8.80
C LEU A 160 -5.22 0.53 -9.19
N SER A 161 -4.71 1.66 -9.69
CA SER A 161 -5.55 2.77 -10.18
C SER A 161 -6.37 2.37 -11.42
N ARG A 162 -5.96 1.31 -12.13
CA ARG A 162 -6.57 0.84 -13.39
C ARG A 162 -7.57 -0.29 -13.22
N LEU A 163 -7.75 -0.83 -12.00
CA LEU A 163 -8.66 -1.96 -11.76
C LEU A 163 -10.13 -1.56 -11.68
N ARG A 164 -10.45 -0.35 -11.22
CA ARG A 164 -11.85 0.05 -10.95
C ARG A 164 -12.66 0.28 -12.22
N ASP A 165 -12.06 0.89 -13.24
CA ASP A 165 -12.73 1.22 -14.48
C ASP A 165 -13.13 0.00 -15.34
N PRO A 166 -12.30 -1.05 -15.51
CA PRO A 166 -12.74 -2.29 -16.14
C PRO A 166 -13.85 -2.99 -15.34
N THR A 167 -13.83 -2.94 -14.00
CA THR A 167 -14.94 -3.45 -13.17
C THR A 167 -16.24 -2.73 -13.49
N ARG A 168 -16.18 -1.40 -13.65
CA ARG A 168 -17.36 -0.59 -14.03
C ARG A 168 -17.83 -0.88 -15.46
N LEU A 169 -16.93 -1.19 -16.38
CA LEU A 169 -17.31 -1.58 -17.74
C LEU A 169 -18.06 -2.92 -17.75
N LEU A 170 -17.61 -3.90 -16.96
CA LEU A 170 -18.34 -5.15 -16.73
C LEU A 170 -19.70 -4.92 -16.07
N MET A 171 -19.79 -4.02 -15.09
CA MET A 171 -21.08 -3.62 -14.50
C MET A 171 -22.05 -3.10 -15.58
N LEU A 172 -21.60 -2.25 -16.50
CA LEU A 172 -22.46 -1.73 -17.58
C LEU A 172 -22.97 -2.86 -18.48
N ASP A 173 -22.11 -3.80 -18.87
CA ASP A 173 -22.49 -4.97 -19.67
C ASP A 173 -23.50 -5.85 -18.93
N ALA A 174 -23.24 -6.14 -17.64
CA ALA A 174 -24.13 -6.94 -16.80
C ALA A 174 -25.53 -6.32 -16.68
N LEU A 175 -25.61 -4.99 -16.46
CA LEU A 175 -26.89 -4.28 -16.36
C LEU A 175 -27.66 -4.31 -17.69
N LEU A 176 -26.97 -4.18 -18.83
CA LEU A 176 -27.60 -4.27 -20.16
C LEU A 176 -28.12 -5.67 -20.45
N LYS A 177 -27.33 -6.72 -20.16
CA LYS A 177 -27.73 -8.12 -20.32
C LYS A 177 -28.98 -8.43 -19.50
N SER A 178 -29.01 -7.98 -18.25
CA SER A 178 -30.17 -8.12 -17.37
C SER A 178 -31.44 -7.49 -17.95
N ARG A 179 -31.36 -6.24 -18.44
CA ARG A 179 -32.52 -5.56 -19.06
C ARG A 179 -33.03 -6.26 -20.32
N ARG A 180 -32.17 -7.01 -21.01
CA ARG A 180 -32.51 -7.81 -22.19
C ARG A 180 -32.98 -9.23 -21.86
N GLY A 181 -33.09 -9.56 -20.57
CA GLY A 181 -33.50 -10.90 -20.11
C GLY A 181 -32.38 -11.94 -20.06
N ASP A 182 -31.13 -11.55 -20.31
CA ASP A 182 -29.96 -12.42 -20.16
C ASP A 182 -29.41 -12.34 -18.72
N ALA A 183 -30.14 -12.96 -17.79
CA ALA A 183 -29.73 -13.02 -16.39
C ALA A 183 -28.44 -13.85 -16.19
N SER A 184 -28.27 -14.94 -16.94
CA SER A 184 -27.09 -15.81 -16.85
C SER A 184 -25.83 -15.04 -17.24
N GLY A 185 -25.83 -14.38 -18.40
CA GLY A 185 -24.67 -13.61 -18.86
C GLY A 185 -24.35 -12.40 -17.97
N ALA A 186 -25.36 -11.83 -17.29
CA ALA A 186 -25.14 -10.79 -16.29
C ALA A 186 -24.47 -11.31 -15.01
N MET A 187 -24.86 -12.50 -14.54
CA MET A 187 -24.24 -13.17 -13.40
C MET A 187 -22.80 -13.61 -13.71
N GLU A 188 -22.52 -14.05 -14.94
CA GLU A 188 -21.16 -14.34 -15.40
C GLU A 188 -20.25 -13.11 -15.31
N ASP A 189 -20.73 -11.93 -15.69
CA ASP A 189 -19.95 -10.69 -15.56
C ASP A 189 -19.66 -10.35 -14.10
N VAL A 190 -20.59 -10.62 -13.17
CA VAL A 190 -20.34 -10.46 -11.72
C VAL A 190 -19.24 -11.40 -11.23
N ASP A 191 -19.21 -12.67 -11.67
CA ASP A 191 -18.11 -13.59 -11.35
C ASP A 191 -16.77 -13.06 -11.88
N VAL A 192 -16.75 -12.55 -13.12
CA VAL A 192 -15.54 -11.94 -13.72
C VAL A 192 -15.07 -10.73 -12.90
N MET A 193 -15.99 -9.87 -12.45
CA MET A 193 -15.67 -8.71 -11.61
C MET A 193 -15.03 -9.14 -10.27
N LEU A 194 -15.58 -10.16 -9.62
CA LEU A 194 -15.07 -10.66 -8.33
C LEU A 194 -13.70 -11.33 -8.48
N ARG A 195 -13.50 -12.15 -9.51
CA ARG A 195 -12.19 -12.77 -9.80
C ARG A 195 -11.13 -11.74 -10.17
N MET A 196 -11.50 -10.71 -10.91
CA MET A 196 -10.58 -9.61 -11.22
C MET A 196 -10.21 -8.84 -9.94
N ALA A 197 -11.16 -8.62 -9.03
CA ALA A 197 -10.86 -8.02 -7.73
C ALA A 197 -9.88 -8.88 -6.91
N ASP A 198 -10.07 -10.20 -6.88
CA ASP A 198 -9.19 -11.13 -6.17
C ASP A 198 -7.81 -11.33 -6.84
N SER A 199 -7.61 -10.81 -8.05
CA SER A 199 -6.31 -10.86 -8.74
C SER A 199 -5.18 -10.13 -7.99
N VAL A 200 -5.51 -9.22 -7.06
CA VAL A 200 -4.53 -8.52 -6.22
C VAL A 200 -4.46 -9.06 -4.79
N ALA A 201 -5.28 -10.04 -4.42
CA ALA A 201 -5.25 -10.64 -3.07
C ALA A 201 -3.86 -11.19 -2.65
N PRO A 202 -3.01 -11.70 -3.57
CA PRO A 202 -1.65 -12.10 -3.20
C PRO A 202 -0.71 -10.94 -2.84
N GLU A 203 -1.05 -9.68 -3.15
CA GLU A 203 -0.20 -8.51 -2.87
C GLU A 203 -0.39 -8.05 -1.42
N PRO A 204 0.62 -8.17 -0.54
CA PRO A 204 0.47 -7.88 0.88
C PRO A 204 0.57 -6.39 1.18
N THR A 205 -0.39 -5.60 0.69
CA THR A 205 -0.47 -4.17 1.06
C THR A 205 -1.90 -3.75 1.31
N LEU A 206 -2.10 -2.81 2.23
CA LEU A 206 -3.43 -2.28 2.49
C LEU A 206 -3.99 -1.57 1.26
N VAL A 207 -3.16 -0.92 0.45
CA VAL A 207 -3.64 -0.26 -0.76
C VAL A 207 -4.19 -1.25 -1.79
N SER A 208 -3.57 -2.44 -1.93
CA SER A 208 -4.09 -3.52 -2.77
C SER A 208 -5.44 -4.03 -2.24
N GLU A 209 -5.57 -4.27 -0.92
CA GLU A 209 -6.84 -4.70 -0.31
C GLU A 209 -7.95 -3.63 -0.42
N LEU A 210 -7.64 -2.34 -0.24
CA LEU A 210 -8.62 -1.26 -0.41
C LEU A 210 -9.16 -1.17 -1.84
N VAL A 211 -8.31 -1.48 -2.84
CA VAL A 211 -8.71 -1.50 -4.25
C VAL A 211 -9.51 -2.76 -4.56
N ARG A 212 -9.12 -3.91 -4.00
CA ARG A 212 -9.89 -5.17 -4.04
C ARG A 212 -11.29 -4.97 -3.48
N TYR A 213 -11.43 -4.42 -2.27
CA TYR A 213 -12.73 -4.13 -1.65
C TYR A 213 -13.57 -3.15 -2.47
N ALA A 214 -12.95 -2.12 -3.05
CA ALA A 214 -13.68 -1.21 -3.94
C ALA A 214 -14.24 -1.92 -5.18
N CYS A 215 -13.50 -2.87 -5.77
CA CYS A 215 -13.98 -3.65 -6.91
C CYS A 215 -15.06 -4.67 -6.50
N GLN A 216 -14.87 -5.37 -5.38
CA GLN A 216 -15.88 -6.28 -4.82
C GLN A 216 -17.17 -5.52 -4.49
N HIS A 217 -17.08 -4.32 -3.92
CA HIS A 217 -18.25 -3.48 -3.64
C HIS A 217 -19.05 -3.16 -4.92
N ILE A 218 -18.37 -2.80 -6.02
CA ILE A 218 -19.04 -2.57 -7.31
C ILE A 218 -19.73 -3.86 -7.81
N ALA A 219 -19.08 -5.02 -7.67
CA ALA A 219 -19.66 -6.31 -8.06
C ALA A 219 -20.89 -6.68 -7.22
N LEU A 220 -20.82 -6.52 -5.90
CA LEU A 220 -21.94 -6.82 -4.99
C LEU A 220 -23.11 -5.85 -5.17
N GLU A 221 -22.84 -4.56 -5.43
CA GLU A 221 -23.89 -3.60 -5.76
C GLU A 221 -24.56 -3.95 -7.09
N THR A 222 -23.78 -4.36 -8.10
CA THR A 222 -24.29 -4.83 -9.39
C THR A 222 -25.18 -6.05 -9.18
N LEU A 223 -24.69 -7.07 -8.48
CA LEU A 223 -25.44 -8.25 -8.13
C LEU A 223 -26.77 -7.91 -7.43
N ASN A 224 -26.76 -7.00 -6.45
CA ASN A 224 -27.97 -6.59 -5.76
C ASN A 224 -29.02 -5.98 -6.72
N ARG A 225 -28.56 -5.18 -7.69
CA ARG A 225 -29.44 -4.61 -8.73
C ARG A 225 -30.00 -5.72 -9.64
N LEU A 226 -29.17 -6.68 -10.04
CA LEU A 226 -29.59 -7.82 -10.87
C LEU A 226 -30.69 -8.64 -10.17
N MET A 227 -30.47 -9.00 -8.90
CA MET A 227 -31.44 -9.77 -8.11
C MET A 227 -32.75 -9.02 -7.86
N THR A 228 -32.69 -7.69 -7.77
CA THR A 228 -33.89 -6.86 -7.59
C THR A 228 -34.69 -6.78 -8.89
N ALA A 229 -34.02 -6.72 -10.04
CA ALA A 229 -34.68 -6.64 -11.34
C ALA A 229 -35.29 -7.99 -11.79
N SER A 230 -34.68 -9.10 -11.42
CA SER A 230 -35.16 -10.44 -11.73
C SER A 230 -34.88 -11.38 -10.56
N PRO A 231 -35.92 -11.94 -9.91
CA PRO A 231 -35.73 -12.88 -8.81
C PRO A 231 -34.85 -14.07 -9.23
N PRO A 232 -33.79 -14.40 -8.48
CA PRO A 232 -32.87 -15.47 -8.86
C PRO A 232 -33.55 -16.85 -8.79
N SER A 233 -33.20 -17.74 -9.72
CA SER A 233 -33.59 -19.14 -9.65
C SER A 233 -32.83 -19.87 -8.53
N SER A 234 -33.28 -21.08 -8.18
CA SER A 234 -32.54 -21.92 -7.22
C SER A 234 -31.14 -22.33 -7.71
N GLU A 235 -30.91 -22.31 -9.02
CA GLU A 235 -29.58 -22.52 -9.60
C GLU A 235 -28.70 -21.28 -9.42
N ASP A 236 -29.23 -20.09 -9.70
CA ASP A 236 -28.52 -18.82 -9.51
C ASP A 236 -28.13 -18.62 -8.05
N CYS A 237 -29.00 -18.95 -7.09
CA CYS A 237 -28.68 -18.89 -5.66
C CYS A 237 -27.53 -19.82 -5.28
N ARG A 238 -27.47 -21.02 -5.86
CA ARG A 238 -26.36 -21.97 -5.60
C ARG A 238 -25.06 -21.47 -6.19
N ASN A 239 -25.10 -20.96 -7.42
CA ASN A 239 -23.92 -20.37 -8.07
C ASN A 239 -23.41 -19.16 -7.30
N LEU A 240 -24.33 -18.31 -6.83
CA LEU A 240 -23.99 -17.15 -6.01
C LEU A 240 -23.32 -17.56 -4.70
N HIS A 241 -23.86 -18.57 -4.01
CA HIS A 241 -23.22 -19.10 -2.81
C HIS A 241 -21.79 -19.60 -3.08
N LEU A 242 -21.57 -20.31 -4.19
CA LEU A 242 -20.24 -20.80 -4.57
C LEU A 242 -19.27 -19.66 -4.90
N VAL A 243 -19.75 -18.58 -5.52
CA VAL A 243 -18.91 -17.42 -5.83
C VAL A 243 -18.56 -16.65 -4.56
N LEU A 244 -19.55 -16.34 -3.71
CA LEU A 244 -19.34 -15.57 -2.49
C LEU A 244 -18.53 -16.34 -1.43
N SER A 245 -18.71 -17.67 -1.34
CA SER A 245 -17.96 -18.50 -0.38
C SER A 245 -16.46 -18.58 -0.66
N ARG A 246 -16.01 -18.16 -1.85
CA ARG A 246 -14.58 -18.09 -2.20
C ARG A 246 -13.92 -16.80 -1.70
N ILE A 247 -14.70 -15.79 -1.32
CA ILE A 247 -14.17 -14.49 -0.92
C ILE A 247 -13.66 -14.61 0.52
N ASP A 248 -12.33 -14.71 0.66
CA ASP A 248 -11.66 -14.56 1.93
C ASP A 248 -11.27 -13.09 2.17
N LEU A 249 -11.79 -12.49 3.24
CA LEU A 249 -11.48 -11.13 3.65
C LEU A 249 -10.44 -11.05 4.77
N MET A 250 -10.16 -12.15 5.46
CA MET A 250 -9.34 -12.14 6.69
C MET A 250 -7.90 -12.52 6.43
N GLU A 251 -7.66 -13.58 5.66
CA GLU A 251 -6.28 -13.99 5.35
C GLU A 251 -5.54 -12.92 4.53
N PRO A 252 -6.10 -12.38 3.42
CA PRO A 252 -5.42 -11.33 2.65
C PRO A 252 -5.24 -10.04 3.44
N PHE A 253 -6.19 -9.68 4.31
CA PHE A 253 -6.07 -8.51 5.18
C PHE A 253 -4.94 -8.68 6.21
N THR A 254 -4.81 -9.86 6.83
CA THR A 254 -3.70 -10.16 7.75
C THR A 254 -2.37 -10.10 7.01
N HIS A 255 -2.30 -10.67 5.82
CA HIS A 255 -1.11 -10.62 4.97
C HIS A 255 -0.74 -9.18 4.60
N ALA A 256 -1.74 -8.32 4.31
CA ALA A 256 -1.53 -6.90 4.10
C ALA A 256 -0.96 -6.19 5.34
N MET A 257 -1.43 -6.51 6.55
CA MET A 257 -0.88 -5.93 7.79
C MET A 257 0.58 -6.33 8.04
N GLU A 258 0.96 -7.56 7.68
CA GLU A 258 2.36 -8.00 7.72
C GLU A 258 3.22 -7.23 6.72
N GLY A 259 2.68 -6.95 5.53
CA GLY A 259 3.37 -6.14 4.52
C GLY A 259 3.48 -4.67 4.87
N GLU A 260 2.47 -4.07 5.51
CA GLU A 260 2.58 -2.69 6.01
C GLU A 260 3.70 -2.55 7.03
N ARG A 261 3.91 -3.56 7.89
CA ARG A 261 5.04 -3.58 8.84
C ARG A 261 6.39 -3.53 8.11
N ALA A 262 6.55 -4.32 7.05
CA ALA A 262 7.77 -4.34 6.25
C ALA A 262 7.96 -3.04 5.45
N LEU A 263 6.88 -2.47 4.92
CA LEU A 263 6.90 -1.16 4.25
C LEU A 263 7.30 -0.04 5.20
N GLY A 264 6.73 0.03 6.40
CA GLY A 264 7.11 1.04 7.38
C GLY A 264 8.54 0.83 7.88
N HIS A 265 9.01 -0.41 8.07
CA HIS A 265 10.42 -0.68 8.35
C HIS A 265 11.32 -0.14 7.22
N ALA A 266 10.94 -0.31 5.96
CA ALA A 266 11.69 0.25 4.83
C ALA A 266 11.75 1.79 4.86
N VAL A 267 10.70 2.47 5.36
CA VAL A 267 10.71 3.93 5.57
C VAL A 267 11.72 4.32 6.65
N PHE A 268 11.84 3.55 7.73
CA PHE A 268 12.88 3.77 8.76
C PHE A 268 14.29 3.57 8.18
N GLU A 269 14.51 2.54 7.37
CA GLU A 269 15.78 2.29 6.68
C GLU A 269 16.15 3.45 5.72
N ASP A 270 15.21 3.88 4.88
CA ASP A 270 15.37 5.01 3.94
C ASP A 270 15.71 6.31 4.68
N THR A 271 15.01 6.57 5.79
CA THR A 271 15.28 7.72 6.67
C THR A 271 16.68 7.64 7.29
N ARG A 272 17.09 6.44 7.73
CA ARG A 272 18.42 6.21 8.31
C ARG A 272 19.54 6.33 7.27
N ARG A 273 19.27 6.03 5.99
CA ARG A 273 20.19 6.27 4.86
C ARG A 273 20.26 7.73 4.46
N GLY A 274 19.26 8.53 4.84
CA GLY A 274 19.20 9.97 4.56
C GLY A 274 18.68 10.27 3.16
N GLU A 275 18.10 9.26 2.54
CA GLU A 275 17.36 9.38 1.30
C GLU A 275 16.02 10.05 1.59
N ALA A 276 15.29 9.65 2.65
CA ALA A 276 14.02 10.25 3.08
C ALA A 276 13.06 10.52 1.89
N SER A 277 13.14 9.67 0.87
CA SER A 277 12.50 9.85 -0.43
C SER A 277 10.99 9.73 -0.28
N TYR A 278 10.55 8.81 0.57
CA TYR A 278 9.14 8.61 0.90
C TYR A 278 8.52 9.85 1.55
N LEU A 279 9.20 10.45 2.54
CA LEU A 279 8.73 11.66 3.23
C LEU A 279 8.64 12.85 2.26
N ARG A 280 9.61 12.97 1.35
CA ARG A 280 9.59 14.02 0.30
C ARG A 280 8.43 13.84 -0.67
N SER A 281 8.14 12.60 -1.08
CA SER A 281 7.00 12.29 -1.95
C SER A 281 5.66 12.53 -1.28
N TRP A 282 5.49 12.16 -0.02
CA TRP A 282 4.26 12.44 0.74
C TRP A 282 3.99 13.94 0.90
N GLN A 283 5.02 14.74 1.14
CA GLN A 283 4.89 16.20 1.23
C GLN A 283 4.49 16.84 -0.09
N ALA A 284 4.97 16.30 -1.22
CA ALA A 284 4.54 16.73 -2.55
C ALA A 284 3.06 16.44 -2.81
N LEU A 285 2.52 15.35 -2.26
CA LEU A 285 1.10 15.00 -2.36
C LEU A 285 0.19 15.87 -1.46
N ASP A 286 0.65 16.28 -0.28
CA ASP A 286 -0.11 17.12 0.68
C ASP A 286 -0.11 18.63 0.31
N GLY A 287 0.43 19.00 -0.87
CA GLY A 287 0.50 20.39 -1.34
C GLY A 287 1.39 21.32 -0.49
N ARG A 288 2.05 20.77 0.54
CA ARG A 288 2.97 21.50 1.43
C ARG A 288 4.34 21.59 0.77
N THR A 289 4.55 22.62 -0.04
CA THR A 289 5.80 22.91 -0.78
C THR A 289 6.93 23.47 0.09
N GLY A 290 6.97 23.11 1.36
CA GLY A 290 8.05 23.46 2.26
C GLY A 290 8.48 22.21 3.00
N VAL A 291 9.65 21.68 2.67
CA VAL A 291 10.34 20.76 3.58
C VAL A 291 10.43 21.53 4.90
N PRO A 292 9.84 21.09 6.03
CA PRO A 292 10.43 21.46 7.29
C PRO A 292 11.82 20.84 7.18
N ARG A 293 12.82 21.66 6.82
CA ARG A 293 14.20 21.30 7.04
C ARG A 293 14.24 21.10 8.53
N TRP A 294 13.97 19.89 9.01
CA TRP A 294 14.34 19.49 10.35
C TRP A 294 15.84 19.73 10.31
N PRO A 295 16.36 20.80 10.94
CA PRO A 295 17.75 21.20 10.74
C PRO A 295 18.69 20.04 11.12
N LEU A 296 18.16 19.11 11.93
CA LEU A 296 18.82 17.92 12.44
C LEU A 296 18.64 16.65 11.57
N GLY A 297 17.82 16.69 10.51
CA GLY A 297 17.67 15.62 9.50
C GLY A 297 18.67 15.76 8.34
N SER A 298 19.34 16.91 8.25
CA SER A 298 20.45 17.15 7.33
C SER A 298 21.75 16.50 7.82
N ALA A 299 22.56 16.00 6.89
CA ALA A 299 23.77 15.23 7.15
C ALA A 299 24.98 16.10 7.57
N PRO A 300 24.89 16.79 8.70
CA PRO A 300 25.79 16.30 9.74
C PRO A 300 25.12 16.00 11.08
N LEU A 301 23.87 16.41 11.34
CA LEU A 301 23.26 16.30 12.67
C LEU A 301 22.38 15.04 12.84
N ARG A 302 22.27 14.21 11.79
CA ARG A 302 21.47 12.97 11.80
C ARG A 302 21.89 12.00 12.89
N PHE A 303 23.19 11.90 13.20
CA PHE A 303 23.67 10.98 14.23
C PHE A 303 23.01 11.28 15.58
N ILE A 304 22.79 12.56 15.94
CA ILE A 304 22.16 12.98 17.20
C ILE A 304 20.81 12.28 17.42
N TRP A 305 20.05 12.04 16.34
CA TRP A 305 18.73 11.43 16.40
C TRP A 305 18.68 9.95 16.02
N ALA A 306 19.80 9.37 15.59
CA ALA A 306 19.84 7.95 15.20
C ALA A 306 19.35 7.01 16.32
N PRO A 307 19.70 7.21 17.61
CA PRO A 307 19.16 6.39 18.69
C PRO A 307 17.65 6.57 18.91
N VAL A 308 17.13 7.79 18.69
CA VAL A 308 15.70 8.10 18.81
C VAL A 308 14.94 7.41 17.69
N LEU A 309 15.43 7.48 16.45
CA LEU A 309 14.85 6.81 15.29
C LEU A 309 14.77 5.28 15.50
N LYS A 310 15.85 4.66 16.02
CA LYS A 310 15.87 3.23 16.38
C LYS A 310 14.81 2.88 17.43
N LYS A 311 14.59 3.74 18.44
CA LYS A 311 13.54 3.53 19.44
C LYS A 311 12.14 3.66 18.85
N ASP A 312 11.94 4.64 17.98
CA ASP A 312 10.66 4.87 17.31
C ASP A 312 10.30 3.68 16.40
N GLU A 313 11.30 3.17 15.69
CA GLU A 313 11.20 1.94 14.90
C GLU A 313 10.83 0.72 15.75
N VAL A 314 11.45 0.55 16.93
CA VAL A 314 11.05 -0.52 17.89
C VAL A 314 9.60 -0.37 18.34
N ILE A 315 9.14 0.85 18.60
CA ILE A 315 7.73 1.11 18.97
C ILE A 315 6.81 0.76 17.81
N TYR A 316 7.17 1.18 16.60
CA TYR A 316 6.43 0.87 15.38
C TYR A 316 6.33 -0.63 15.13
N LEU A 317 7.44 -1.38 15.20
CA LEU A 317 7.45 -2.83 14.98
C LEU A 317 6.57 -3.55 16.00
N ARG A 318 6.61 -3.16 17.28
CA ARG A 318 5.75 -3.72 18.33
C ARG A 318 4.28 -3.38 18.12
N TYR A 319 3.99 -2.15 17.71
CA TYR A 319 2.65 -1.72 17.39
C TYR A 319 2.08 -2.54 16.23
N MET A 320 2.84 -2.68 15.13
CA MET A 320 2.42 -3.45 13.97
C MET A 320 2.27 -4.93 14.28
N GLU A 321 3.12 -5.52 15.12
CA GLU A 321 2.95 -6.91 15.56
C GLU A 321 1.62 -7.11 16.30
N ARG A 322 1.24 -6.13 17.15
CA ARG A 322 -0.08 -6.14 17.78
C ARG A 322 -1.21 -6.02 16.75
N GLN A 323 -1.05 -5.17 15.73
CA GLN A 323 -2.04 -5.01 14.67
C GLN A 323 -2.20 -6.29 13.84
N VAL A 324 -1.11 -6.99 13.51
CA VAL A 324 -1.11 -8.30 12.85
C VAL A 324 -1.77 -9.36 13.72
N ALA A 325 -1.54 -9.36 15.03
CA ALA A 325 -2.23 -10.26 15.94
C ALA A 325 -3.74 -9.99 15.96
N LEU A 326 -4.14 -8.72 16.01
CA LEU A 326 -5.55 -8.32 16.00
C LEU A 326 -6.24 -8.59 14.66
N SER A 327 -5.53 -8.55 13.54
CA SER A 327 -6.13 -8.84 12.23
C SER A 327 -6.52 -10.31 12.04
N ARG A 328 -5.96 -11.20 12.87
CA ARG A 328 -6.29 -12.64 12.89
C ARG A 328 -7.50 -12.96 13.76
N GLU A 329 -7.89 -12.04 14.63
CA GLU A 329 -9.08 -12.20 15.46
C GLU A 329 -10.33 -12.01 14.60
N PRO A 330 -11.43 -12.72 14.89
CA PRO A 330 -12.70 -12.48 14.21
C PRO A 330 -13.12 -11.02 14.33
N TYR A 331 -13.66 -10.47 13.25
CA TYR A 331 -14.22 -9.12 13.27
C TYR A 331 -15.39 -9.05 14.26
N ASP A 332 -15.21 -8.33 15.38
CA ASP A 332 -16.28 -8.10 16.36
C ASP A 332 -17.16 -6.93 15.92
N GLU A 333 -18.28 -7.24 15.26
CA GLU A 333 -19.29 -6.25 14.85
C GLU A 333 -19.81 -5.39 16.02
N LYS A 334 -19.73 -5.86 17.27
CA LYS A 334 -20.26 -5.15 18.44
C LYS A 334 -19.28 -4.16 19.06
N ALA A 335 -18.02 -4.15 18.65
CA ALA A 335 -17.01 -3.22 19.18
C ALA A 335 -17.27 -1.76 18.76
N TRP A 336 -17.94 -1.52 17.63
CA TRP A 336 -18.29 -0.19 17.11
C TRP A 336 -19.66 0.35 17.57
N ALA A 337 -20.47 -0.49 18.23
CA ALA A 337 -21.81 -0.13 18.72
C ALA A 337 -21.82 0.35 20.18
N ARG A 338 -20.65 0.59 20.78
CA ARG A 338 -20.46 1.18 22.11
C ARG A 338 -19.73 2.51 21.98
#